data_AF-A0A661CF04-F1
#
_entry.id   AF-A0A661CF04-F1
#
_cell.length_a   1.000
_cell.length_b   1.000
_cell.length_c   1.000
_cell.angle_alpha   90.00
_cell.angle_beta   90.00
_cell.angle_gamma   90.00
#
_symmetry.space_group_name_H-M   'P 1'
#
loop_
_entity.id
_entity.type
_entity.pdbx_description
1 polymer ?
#
loop_
_entity_poly.entity_id
_entity_poly.type
_entity_poly.pdbx_seq_one_letter_code
_entity_poly.pdbx_strand_id
1 'polypeptide(L)' 'MGVLLAAVAKWYELGVISQGKGAEIMGLSREEFMLALSRLQVSPFQYTVEDLEEELLQCK' A
#
# COMPACT_ATOMS: atom_id res chain seq x y z
N MET A 1 -14.48 3.92 9.88
CA MET A 1 -13.41 4.19 8.89
C MET A 1 -13.84 5.41 8.08
N GLY A 2 -12.99 6.44 7.93
CA GLY A 2 -13.38 7.70 7.26
C GLY A 2 -13.05 7.73 5.76
N VAL A 3 -13.72 8.61 5.01
CA VAL A 3 -13.52 8.84 3.56
C VAL A 3 -12.06 9.19 3.24
N LEU A 4 -11.39 9.95 4.10
CA LEU A 4 -9.98 10.33 3.91
C LEU A 4 -9.06 9.11 3.86
N LEU A 5 -9.23 8.16 4.79
CA LEU A 5 -8.40 6.95 4.83
C LEU A 5 -8.62 6.08 3.59
N ALA A 6 -9.86 5.99 3.10
CA ALA A 6 -10.15 5.27 1.86
C ALA A 6 -9.48 5.93 0.64
N ALA A 7 -9.48 7.26 0.57
CA ALA A 7 -8.80 7.99 -0.50
C ALA A 7 -7.28 7.80 -0.45
N VAL A 8 -6.67 7.91 0.74
CA VAL A 8 -5.23 7.70 0.93
C VAL A 8 -4.84 6.25 0.62
N ALA A 9 -5.65 5.28 1.05
CA ALA A 9 -5.45 3.87 0.71
C ALA A 9 -5.53 3.63 -0.81
N LYS A 10 -6.44 4.32 -1.52
CA LYS A 10 -6.54 4.20 -2.98
C LYS A 10 -5.33 4.83 -3.69
N TRP A 11 -4.85 5.98 -3.24
CA TRP A 11 -3.62 6.57 -3.78
C TRP A 11 -2.41 5.67 -3.55
N TYR A 12 -2.34 5.01 -2.41
CA TYR A 12 -1.34 3.99 -2.15
C TYR A 12 -1.51 2.81 -3.11
N GLU A 13 -2.69 2.21 -3.23
CA GLU A 13 -2.91 1.09 -4.16
C GLU A 13 -2.53 1.42 -5.61
N LEU A 14 -2.75 2.66 -6.05
CA LEU A 14 -2.41 3.14 -7.39
C LEU A 14 -0.92 3.50 -7.59
N GLY A 15 -0.06 3.32 -6.59
CA GLY A 15 1.36 3.69 -6.69
C GLY A 15 1.63 5.19 -6.61
N VAL A 16 0.61 6.03 -6.40
CA VAL A 16 0.74 7.51 -6.37
C VAL A 16 1.53 7.97 -5.16
N ILE A 17 1.38 7.26 -4.04
CA ILE A 17 2.12 7.50 -2.80
C ILE A 17 2.72 6.20 -2.28
N SER A 18 3.84 6.30 -1.58
CA SER A 18 4.41 5.17 -0.85
C SER A 18 3.65 4.89 0.44
N GLN A 19 3.83 3.70 1.00
CA GLN A 19 3.25 3.33 2.30
C GLN A 19 3.65 4.33 3.41
N GLY A 20 4.93 4.73 3.44
CA GLY A 20 5.43 5.72 4.40
C GLY A 20 4.75 7.08 4.26
N LYS A 21 4.49 7.52 3.02
CA LYS A 21 3.78 8.77 2.76
C LYS A 21 2.30 8.68 3.15
N GLY A 22 1.66 7.54 2.93
CA GLY A 22 0.29 7.29 3.39
C GLY A 22 0.16 7.36 4.92
N ALA A 23 1.11 6.76 5.63
CA ALA A 23 1.18 6.85 7.09
C ALA A 23 1.39 8.30 7.57
N GLU A 24 2.30 9.04 6.94
CA GLU A 24 2.54 10.46 7.22
C GLU A 24 1.28 11.32 7.02
N ILE A 25 0.58 11.17 5.89
CA ILE A 25 -0.65 11.92 5.59
C ILE A 25 -1.74 11.66 6.63
N MET A 26 -1.85 10.43 7.12
CA MET A 26 -2.84 10.04 8.12
C MET A 26 -2.40 10.32 9.56
N GLY A 27 -1.17 10.79 9.79
CA GLY A 27 -0.61 10.95 11.13
C GLY A 27 -0.48 9.64 11.90
N LEU A 28 -0.27 8.53 11.18
CA LEU A 28 -0.16 7.18 11.72
C LEU A 28 1.28 6.70 11.70
N SER A 29 1.61 5.74 12.56
CA SER A 29 2.77 4.88 12.36
C SER A 29 2.60 4.01 11.11
N ARG A 30 3.73 3.49 10.58
CA ARG A 30 3.69 2.55 9.44
C ARG A 30 2.87 1.30 9.75
N GLU A 31 2.98 0.78 10.98
CA GLU A 31 2.23 -0.40 11.42
C GLU A 31 0.72 -0.12 11.46
N GLU A 32 0.30 1.00 12.05
CA GLU A 32 -1.12 1.40 12.08
C GLU A 32 -1.68 1.61 10.67
N PHE A 33 -0.89 2.18 9.76
CA PHE A 33 -1.29 2.33 8.37
C PHE A 33 -1.43 0.97 7.66
N MET A 34 -0.52 0.02 7.88
CA MET A 34 -0.66 -1.35 7.37
C MET A 34 -1.91 -2.06 7.89
N LEU A 35 -2.21 -1.92 9.18
CA LEU A 35 -3.43 -2.46 9.78
C LEU A 35 -4.69 -1.81 9.17
N ALA A 36 -4.63 -0.52 8.86
CA ALA A 36 -5.71 0.19 8.18
C ALA A 36 -5.93 -0.30 6.74
N LEU A 37 -4.85 -0.54 5.98
CA LEU A 37 -4.90 -1.14 4.64
C LEU A 37 -5.52 -2.54 4.69
N SER A 38 -5.11 -3.38 5.65
CA SER A 38 -5.66 -4.73 5.83
C SER A 38 -7.18 -4.71 6.08
N ARG A 39 -7.67 -3.79 6.91
CA ARG A 39 -9.12 -3.61 7.15
C ARG A 39 -9.89 -3.16 5.91
N LEU A 40 -9.22 -2.52 4.95
CA LEU A 40 -9.77 -2.11 3.65
C LEU A 40 -9.56 -3.17 2.56
N GLN A 41 -8.95 -4.32 2.89
CA GLN A 41 -8.58 -5.37 1.94
C GLN A 41 -7.64 -4.88 0.82
N VAL A 42 -6.83 -3.86 1.12
CA VAL A 42 -5.79 -3.38 0.22
C VAL A 42 -4.49 -4.12 0.53
N SER A 43 -3.85 -4.68 -0.50
CA SER A 43 -2.55 -5.36 -0.37
C SER A 43 -1.51 -4.40 0.24
N PRO A 44 -0.70 -4.83 1.21
CA PRO A 44 0.41 -4.03 1.74
C PRO A 44 1.64 -4.01 0.80
N PHE A 45 1.53 -4.63 -0.37
CA PHE A 45 2.56 -4.65 -1.38
C PHE A 45 2.06 -3.98 -2.67
N GLN A 46 2.83 -3.02 -3.18
CA GLN A 46 2.62 -2.35 -4.46
C GLN A 46 3.41 -3.07 -5.56
N TYR A 47 3.16 -4.37 -5.75
CA TYR A 47 3.71 -5.12 -6.88
C TYR A 47 2.63 -5.34 -7.93
N THR A 48 3.01 -5.20 -9.19
CA THR A 48 2.24 -5.70 -10.32
C THR A 48 2.53 -7.19 -10.52
N VAL A 49 1.70 -7.87 -11.32
CA VAL A 49 1.96 -9.28 -11.68
C VAL A 49 3.25 -9.38 -12.47
N GLU A 50 3.48 -8.40 -13.34
CA GLU A 50 4.68 -8.26 -14.15
C GLU A 50 5.94 -8.11 -13.29
N ASP A 51 5.91 -7.29 -12.23
CA ASP A 51 7.04 -7.15 -11.29
C ASP A 51 7.37 -8.51 -10.63
N LEU A 52 6.34 -9.26 -10.24
CA LEU A 52 6.51 -10.58 -9.62
C LEU A 52 7.05 -11.63 -10.60
N GLU A 53 6.61 -11.58 -11.86
CA GLU A 53 7.11 -12.46 -12.92
C GLU A 53 8.58 -12.17 -13.21
N GLU A 54 8.97 -10.89 -13.30
CA GLU A 54 10.37 -10.49 -13.47
C GLU A 54 11.23 -10.96 -12.29
N GLU A 55 10.79 -10.79 -11.04
CA GLU A 55 11.51 -11.29 -9.85
C GLU A 55 11.66 -12.82 -9.86
N LEU A 56 10.62 -13.57 -10.26
CA LEU A 56 10.65 -15.03 -10.33
C LEU A 56 11.63 -15.52 -11.41
N LEU A 57 11.70 -14.83 -12.55
CA LEU A 57 12.63 -15.14 -13.64
C LEU A 57 14.08 -14.77 -13.30
N GLN A 58 14.29 -13.83 -12.38
CA GLN A 58 15.61 -13.44 -11.85
C GLN A 58 16.13 -14.42 -10.78
N CYS A 59 15.30 -15.35 -10.31
CA CYS A 59 15.71 -16.40 -9.38
C CYS A 59 16.55 -17.47 -10.12
N LYS A 60 17.86 -17.22 -10.22
CA LYS A 60 18.87 -18.27 -10.54
C LYS A 60 19.04 -19.24 -9.38
#